data_AF-A0A9D9BL46-F1
#
_entry.id   AF-A0A9D9BL46-F1
#
_cell.length_a   1.000
_cell.length_b   1.000
_cell.length_c   1.000
_cell.angle_alpha   90.00
_cell.angle_beta   90.00
_cell.angle_gamma   90.00
#
_symmetry.space_group_name_H-M   'P 1'
#
loop_
_entity.id
_entity.type
_entity.pdbx_description
1 polymer ?
#
loop_
_entity_poly.entity_id
_entity_poly.type
_entity_poly.pdbx_seq_one_letter_code
_entity_poly.pdbx_strand_id
1 'polypeptide(L)'
;MSESAQMVSGLDSFRERFSRIVIHFTWFNVFLVMGTAWWGGNVSLVAVSGAALLLGAAATGAWLKFGSGIETRLATSMSLAGLVALFVASLSAPAGQPSYQLDGHMYFFAVLAILASWVDWRALVAYAAVVAVHHLALNFIMPWAVFPEGADFARVVFHATIVVAEVGALWWMTDSLAKAFGASDAA
;
A
#
# COMPACT_ATOMS: atom_id res chain seq x y z
N MET A 1 1.13 -19.59 -42.26
CA MET A 1 1.86 -18.55 -41.51
C MET A 1 1.42 -18.71 -40.06
N SER A 2 2.13 -19.53 -39.29
CA SER A 2 1.73 -19.84 -37.92
C SER A 2 1.92 -18.61 -37.06
N GLU A 3 0.83 -18.13 -36.46
CA GLU A 3 0.88 -17.23 -35.31
C GLU A 3 1.82 -17.85 -34.29
N SER A 4 2.98 -17.24 -34.09
CA SER A 4 3.78 -17.47 -32.90
C SER A 4 2.91 -17.02 -31.74
N ALA A 5 2.23 -17.96 -31.08
CA ALA A 5 1.63 -17.73 -29.78
C ALA A 5 2.71 -17.06 -28.92
N GLN A 6 2.56 -15.77 -28.65
CA GLN A 6 3.46 -15.03 -27.78
C GLN A 6 3.39 -15.74 -26.43
N MET A 7 4.44 -16.50 -26.10
CA MET A 7 4.56 -17.12 -24.80
C MET A 7 4.54 -15.98 -23.77
N VAL A 8 3.50 -15.97 -22.93
CA VAL A 8 3.38 -15.01 -21.82
C VAL A 8 4.61 -15.21 -20.93
N SER A 9 5.36 -14.13 -20.67
CA SER A 9 6.58 -14.22 -19.85
C SER A 9 6.29 -14.80 -18.46
N GLY A 10 7.27 -15.46 -17.86
CA GLY A 10 7.14 -15.97 -16.49
C GLY A 10 6.82 -14.84 -15.49
N LEU A 11 7.39 -13.65 -15.74
CA LEU A 11 7.14 -12.44 -14.95
C LEU A 11 5.70 -11.94 -15.08
N ASP A 12 5.14 -11.90 -16.29
CA ASP A 12 3.75 -11.46 -16.50
C ASP A 12 2.77 -12.46 -15.89
N SER A 13 3.06 -13.76 -16.00
CA SER A 13 2.29 -14.81 -15.34
C SER A 13 2.32 -14.67 -13.80
N PHE A 14 3.48 -14.33 -13.23
CA PHE A 14 3.62 -14.07 -11.80
C PHE A 14 2.80 -12.85 -11.36
N ARG A 15 2.92 -11.73 -12.08
CA ARG A 15 2.15 -10.51 -11.82
C ARG A 15 0.66 -10.73 -11.95
N GLU A 16 0.22 -11.54 -12.91
CA GLU A 16 -1.19 -11.87 -13.09
C GLU A 16 -1.74 -12.73 -11.95
N ARG A 17 -0.93 -13.60 -11.36
CA ARG A 17 -1.32 -14.31 -10.13
C ARG A 17 -1.39 -13.37 -8.94
N PHE A 18 -0.39 -12.52 -8.79
CA PHE A 18 -0.35 -11.55 -7.71
C PHE A 18 -1.48 -10.52 -7.80
N SER A 19 -1.90 -10.12 -9.01
CA SER A 19 -3.01 -9.18 -9.23
C SER A 19 -4.30 -9.65 -8.52
N ARG A 20 -4.61 -10.94 -8.60
CA ARG A 20 -5.75 -11.53 -7.88
C ARG A 20 -5.55 -11.47 -6.37
N ILE A 21 -4.36 -11.83 -5.89
CA ILE A 21 -4.06 -11.83 -4.44
C ILE A 21 -4.19 -10.41 -3.88
N VAL A 22 -3.59 -9.42 -4.53
CA VAL A 22 -3.58 -8.03 -4.03
C VAL A 22 -4.98 -7.42 -4.05
N ILE A 23 -5.87 -7.81 -4.96
CA ILE A 23 -7.26 -7.35 -4.95
C ILE A 23 -8.04 -7.92 -3.75
N HIS A 24 -7.92 -9.21 -3.46
CA HIS A 24 -8.52 -9.78 -2.25
C HIS A 24 -7.95 -9.14 -0.99
N PHE A 25 -6.63 -8.93 -0.96
CA PHE A 25 -5.95 -8.24 0.14
C PHE A 25 -6.40 -6.77 0.29
N THR A 26 -6.68 -6.09 -0.81
CA THR A 26 -7.24 -4.73 -0.79
C THR A 26 -8.62 -4.72 -0.14
N TRP A 27 -9.51 -5.64 -0.52
CA TRP A 27 -10.84 -5.74 0.11
C TRP A 27 -10.79 -6.18 1.57
N PHE A 28 -9.86 -7.06 1.93
CA PHE A 28 -9.58 -7.36 3.34
C PHE A 28 -9.23 -6.06 4.11
N ASN A 29 -8.37 -5.21 3.55
CA ASN A 29 -8.02 -3.92 4.15
C ASN A 29 -9.20 -2.96 4.23
N VAL A 30 -10.09 -2.94 3.24
CA VAL A 30 -11.35 -2.17 3.31
C VAL A 30 -12.17 -2.61 4.53
N PHE A 31 -12.40 -3.90 4.70
CA PHE A 31 -13.16 -4.42 5.84
C PHE A 31 -12.44 -4.21 7.17
N LEU A 32 -11.11 -4.30 7.19
CA LEU A 32 -10.30 -4.01 8.37
C LEU A 32 -10.46 -2.55 8.81
N VAL A 33 -10.42 -1.61 7.86
CA VAL A 33 -10.66 -0.18 8.11
C VAL A 33 -12.08 0.05 8.65
N MET A 34 -13.10 -0.56 8.02
CA MET A 34 -14.49 -0.44 8.49
C MET A 34 -14.67 -1.00 9.90
N GLY A 35 -14.08 -2.17 10.17
CA GLY A 35 -14.15 -2.83 11.47
C GLY A 35 -13.46 -2.04 12.57
N THR A 36 -12.27 -1.50 12.31
CA THR A 36 -11.53 -0.67 13.27
C THR A 36 -12.18 0.69 13.49
N ALA A 37 -12.72 1.32 12.45
CA ALA A 37 -13.48 2.56 12.59
C ALA A 37 -14.74 2.37 13.44
N TRP A 38 -15.46 1.26 13.26
CA TRP A 38 -16.64 0.92 14.06
C TRP A 38 -16.28 0.59 15.51
N TRP A 39 -15.22 -0.19 15.74
CA TRP A 39 -14.76 -0.56 17.07
C TRP A 39 -14.25 0.65 17.85
N GLY A 40 -13.36 1.45 17.25
CA GLY A 40 -12.67 2.54 17.92
C GLY A 40 -13.58 3.71 18.22
N GLY A 41 -14.50 4.05 17.31
CA GLY A 41 -15.43 5.18 17.47
C GLY A 41 -14.77 6.57 17.47
N ASN A 42 -13.46 6.66 17.23
CA ASN A 42 -12.67 7.90 17.27
C ASN A 42 -12.62 8.64 15.92
N VAL A 43 -13.14 8.02 14.87
CA VAL A 43 -13.21 8.56 13.51
C VAL A 43 -14.65 8.49 12.98
N SER A 44 -14.98 9.32 12.00
CA SER A 44 -16.30 9.24 11.35
C SER A 44 -16.44 7.95 10.57
N LEU A 45 -17.29 7.03 11.06
CA LEU A 45 -17.54 5.73 10.41
C LEU A 45 -17.96 5.88 8.96
N VAL A 46 -18.84 6.84 8.66
CA VAL A 46 -19.36 7.08 7.30
C VAL A 46 -18.25 7.58 6.38
N ALA A 47 -17.47 8.59 6.81
CA ALA A 47 -16.43 9.16 5.98
C ALA A 47 -15.29 8.17 5.73
N VAL A 48 -14.84 7.47 6.77
CA VAL A 48 -13.74 6.49 6.68
C VAL A 48 -14.16 5.27 5.86
N SER A 49 -15.37 4.73 6.08
CA SER A 49 -15.88 3.62 5.27
C SER A 49 -16.09 4.03 3.81
N GLY A 50 -16.61 5.23 3.56
CA GLY A 50 -16.76 5.77 2.21
C GLY A 50 -15.42 5.90 1.49
N ALA A 51 -14.41 6.46 2.15
CA ALA A 51 -13.06 6.56 1.59
C ALA A 51 -12.43 5.18 1.33
N ALA A 52 -12.57 4.23 2.27
CA ALA A 52 -12.07 2.87 2.10
C ALA A 52 -12.70 2.16 0.90
N LEU A 53 -14.03 2.24 0.77
CA LEU A 53 -14.78 1.70 -0.37
C LEU A 53 -14.34 2.32 -1.69
N LEU A 54 -14.13 3.64 -1.73
CA LEU A 54 -13.64 4.34 -2.93
C LEU A 54 -12.24 3.85 -3.34
N LEU A 55 -11.32 3.68 -2.38
CA LEU A 55 -9.98 3.17 -2.66
C LEU A 55 -10.01 1.72 -3.16
N GLY A 56 -10.83 0.86 -2.55
CA GLY A 56 -11.02 -0.53 -2.97
C GLY A 56 -11.67 -0.65 -4.36
N ALA A 57 -12.68 0.18 -4.63
CA ALA A 57 -13.34 0.27 -5.93
C ALA A 57 -12.41 0.83 -7.01
N ALA A 58 -11.59 1.84 -6.71
CA ALA A 58 -10.61 2.38 -7.65
C ALA A 58 -9.54 1.33 -8.03
N ALA A 59 -9.00 0.60 -7.04
CA ALA A 59 -8.03 -0.47 -7.28
C ALA A 59 -8.65 -1.61 -8.12
N THR A 60 -9.89 -2.00 -7.79
CA THR A 60 -10.63 -3.04 -8.52
C THR A 60 -10.97 -2.57 -9.94
N GLY A 61 -11.40 -1.33 -10.12
CA GLY A 61 -11.70 -0.74 -11.42
C GLY A 61 -10.47 -0.67 -12.33
N ALA A 62 -9.30 -0.33 -11.77
CA ALA A 62 -8.03 -0.39 -12.49
C ALA A 62 -7.71 -1.84 -12.91
N TRP A 63 -7.84 -2.80 -12.00
CA TRP A 63 -7.60 -4.21 -12.30
C TRP A 63 -8.54 -4.77 -13.38
N LEU A 64 -9.83 -4.48 -13.32
CA LEU A 64 -10.81 -4.92 -14.32
C LEU A 64 -10.52 -4.35 -15.72
N LYS A 65 -9.96 -3.14 -15.79
CA LYS A 65 -9.67 -2.46 -17.07
C LYS A 65 -8.28 -2.81 -17.63
N PHE A 66 -7.28 -2.96 -16.77
CA PHE A 66 -5.87 -3.04 -17.16
C PHE A 66 -5.19 -4.35 -16.75
N GLY A 67 -5.90 -5.30 -16.11
CA GLY A 67 -5.33 -6.57 -15.66
C GLY A 67 -4.15 -6.34 -14.70
N SER A 68 -3.01 -6.98 -14.95
CA SER A 68 -1.75 -6.77 -14.23
C SER A 68 -0.87 -5.63 -14.79
N GLY A 69 -1.46 -4.72 -15.58
CA GLY A 69 -0.81 -3.54 -16.18
C GLY A 69 -0.20 -2.56 -15.17
N ILE A 70 0.51 -1.54 -15.66
CA ILE A 70 1.14 -0.53 -14.79
C ILE A 70 0.11 0.25 -13.98
N GLU A 71 -1.03 0.54 -14.59
CA GLU A 71 -2.14 1.27 -13.99
C GLU A 71 -2.67 0.54 -12.75
N THR A 72 -2.89 -0.77 -12.84
CA THR A 72 -3.30 -1.60 -11.70
C THR A 72 -2.25 -1.64 -10.61
N ARG A 73 -0.98 -1.79 -10.99
CA ARG A 73 0.15 -1.82 -10.04
C ARG A 73 0.22 -0.54 -9.22
N LEU A 74 0.14 0.61 -9.89
CA LEU A 74 0.13 1.91 -9.24
C LEU A 74 -1.14 2.12 -8.42
N ALA A 75 -2.32 1.85 -8.99
CA ALA A 75 -3.60 2.06 -8.31
C ALA A 75 -3.73 1.20 -7.05
N THR A 76 -3.43 -0.10 -7.12
CA THR A 76 -3.46 -0.99 -5.94
C THR A 76 -2.48 -0.54 -4.87
N SER A 77 -1.28 -0.11 -5.25
CA SER A 77 -0.27 0.38 -4.31
C SER A 77 -0.71 1.67 -3.61
N MET A 78 -1.15 2.67 -4.37
CA MET A 78 -1.65 3.93 -3.81
C MET A 78 -2.90 3.72 -2.95
N SER A 79 -3.83 2.87 -3.39
CA SER A 79 -5.03 2.54 -2.61
C SER A 79 -4.69 1.86 -1.29
N LEU A 80 -3.76 0.90 -1.29
CA LEU A 80 -3.31 0.24 -0.07
C LEU A 80 -2.58 1.20 0.88
N ALA A 81 -1.79 2.15 0.38
CA ALA A 81 -1.19 3.18 1.23
C ALA A 81 -2.28 4.02 1.94
N GLY A 82 -3.32 4.42 1.19
CA GLY A 82 -4.47 5.14 1.75
C GLY A 82 -5.26 4.30 2.76
N LEU A 83 -5.50 3.02 2.48
CA LEU A 83 -6.21 2.11 3.39
C LEU A 83 -5.43 1.90 4.69
N VAL A 84 -4.10 1.72 4.62
CA VAL A 84 -3.28 1.62 5.83
C VAL A 84 -3.32 2.91 6.64
N ALA A 85 -3.30 4.08 5.99
CA ALA A 85 -3.44 5.37 6.68
C ALA A 85 -4.80 5.50 7.41
N LEU A 86 -5.89 5.08 6.76
CA LEU A 86 -7.22 5.07 7.39
C LEU A 86 -7.30 4.08 8.56
N PHE A 87 -6.68 2.91 8.42
CA PHE A 87 -6.59 1.91 9.48
C PHE A 87 -5.85 2.48 10.70
N VAL A 88 -4.66 3.05 10.48
CA VAL A 88 -3.84 3.66 11.54
C VAL A 88 -4.61 4.79 12.23
N ALA A 89 -5.25 5.69 11.48
CA ALA A 89 -6.06 6.75 12.07
C ALA A 89 -7.22 6.19 12.92
N SER A 90 -7.83 5.08 12.51
CA SER A 90 -8.92 4.41 13.25
C SER A 90 -8.46 3.74 14.54
N LEU A 91 -7.16 3.46 14.70
CA LEU A 91 -6.54 2.95 15.93
C LEU A 91 -6.13 4.04 16.93
N SER A 92 -6.29 5.31 16.56
CA SER A 92 -6.15 6.41 17.52
C SER A 92 -7.15 6.22 18.67
N ALA A 93 -6.77 6.69 19.86
CA ALA A 93 -7.61 6.64 21.05
C ALA A 93 -7.59 8.01 21.75
N PRO A 94 -8.62 8.34 22.56
CA PRO A 94 -8.62 9.56 23.35
C PRO A 94 -7.42 9.62 24.32
N ALA A 95 -7.01 10.84 24.66
CA ALA A 95 -5.91 11.05 25.61
C ALA A 95 -6.14 10.29 26.92
N GLY A 96 -5.10 9.60 27.39
CA GLY A 96 -5.16 8.77 28.59
C GLY A 96 -5.71 7.35 28.39
N GLN A 97 -6.07 6.96 27.17
CA GLN A 97 -6.42 5.57 26.84
C GLN A 97 -5.28 4.89 26.07
N PRO A 98 -5.08 3.57 26.23
CA PRO A 98 -4.13 2.82 25.41
C PRO A 98 -4.49 2.96 23.93
N SER A 99 -3.53 3.40 23.12
CA SER A 99 -3.66 3.46 21.67
C SER A 99 -2.71 2.46 21.03
N TYR A 100 -3.21 1.76 20.00
CA TYR A 100 -2.42 0.89 19.13
C TYR A 100 -2.01 1.59 17.83
N GLN A 101 -2.19 2.92 17.74
CA GLN A 101 -1.91 3.68 16.53
C GLN A 101 -0.44 3.54 16.10
N LEU A 102 0.51 3.64 17.04
CA LEU A 102 1.94 3.50 16.74
C LEU A 102 2.30 2.07 16.32
N ASP A 103 1.75 1.05 16.98
CA ASP A 103 1.94 -0.35 16.57
C ASP A 103 1.39 -0.61 15.16
N GLY A 104 0.22 -0.01 14.86
CA GLY A 104 -0.39 -0.05 13.53
C GLY A 104 0.49 0.53 12.43
N HIS A 105 1.42 1.46 12.72
CA HIS A 105 2.32 2.02 11.71
C HIS A 105 3.27 0.99 11.11
N MET A 106 3.59 -0.10 11.85
CA MET A 106 4.39 -1.19 11.29
C MET A 106 3.71 -1.82 10.05
N TYR A 107 2.39 -1.68 9.94
CA TYR A 107 1.65 -2.20 8.80
C TYR A 107 1.96 -1.48 7.48
N PHE A 108 2.45 -0.23 7.51
CA PHE A 108 2.94 0.43 6.29
C PHE A 108 4.11 -0.32 5.66
N PHE A 109 5.10 -0.71 6.48
CA PHE A 109 6.27 -1.48 6.05
C PHE A 109 5.86 -2.87 5.57
N ALA A 110 4.99 -3.55 6.31
CA ALA A 110 4.51 -4.88 5.93
C ALA A 110 3.78 -4.87 4.57
N VAL A 111 2.92 -3.87 4.34
CA VAL A 111 2.19 -3.75 3.07
C VAL A 111 3.12 -3.35 1.93
N LEU A 112 4.09 -2.46 2.16
CA LEU A 112 5.12 -2.13 1.17
C LEU A 112 5.93 -3.37 0.76
N ALA A 113 6.34 -4.19 1.73
CA ALA A 113 7.02 -5.47 1.47
C ALA A 113 6.15 -6.45 0.66
N ILE A 114 4.86 -6.57 0.97
CA ILE A 114 3.91 -7.39 0.17
C ILE A 114 3.85 -6.87 -1.27
N LEU A 115 3.76 -5.55 -1.46
CA LEU A 115 3.68 -4.90 -2.77
C LEU A 115 4.95 -5.05 -3.62
N ALA A 116 6.10 -5.41 -3.03
CA ALA A 116 7.28 -5.81 -3.80
C ALA A 116 7.02 -7.02 -4.69
N SER A 117 5.99 -7.83 -4.40
CA SER A 117 5.53 -8.92 -5.26
C SER A 117 4.96 -8.43 -6.61
N TRP A 118 4.72 -7.14 -6.81
CA TRP A 118 4.48 -6.62 -8.16
C TRP A 118 5.71 -6.71 -9.07
N VAL A 119 6.89 -6.91 -8.47
CA VAL A 119 8.19 -6.91 -9.16
C VAL A 119 8.30 -5.65 -10.02
N ASP A 120 7.94 -4.51 -9.45
CA ASP A 120 7.89 -3.23 -10.12
C ASP A 120 8.23 -2.10 -9.16
N TRP A 121 9.39 -1.49 -9.37
CA TRP A 121 9.84 -0.37 -8.54
C TRP A 121 8.88 0.82 -8.56
N ARG A 122 8.12 1.02 -9.64
CA ARG A 122 7.16 2.13 -9.75
C ARG A 122 6.02 1.96 -8.77
N ALA A 123 5.61 0.71 -8.50
CA ALA A 123 4.60 0.39 -7.50
C ALA A 123 5.10 0.73 -6.08
N LEU A 124 6.35 0.39 -5.77
CA LEU A 124 7.01 0.73 -4.50
C LEU A 124 7.11 2.24 -4.30
N VAL A 125 7.58 2.97 -5.32
CA VAL A 125 7.71 4.43 -5.26
C VAL A 125 6.35 5.11 -5.15
N ALA A 126 5.32 4.62 -5.85
CA ALA A 126 3.97 5.17 -5.74
C ALA A 126 3.37 4.98 -4.34
N TYR A 127 3.55 3.81 -3.73
CA TYR A 127 3.17 3.58 -2.34
C TYR A 127 3.89 4.55 -1.39
N ALA A 128 5.23 4.59 -1.46
CA ALA A 128 6.05 5.42 -0.59
C ALA A 128 5.76 6.92 -0.78
N ALA A 129 5.48 7.37 -2.00
CA ALA A 129 5.10 8.75 -2.28
C ALA A 129 3.78 9.14 -1.60
N VAL A 130 2.76 8.28 -1.66
CA VAL A 130 1.49 8.52 -0.94
C VAL A 130 1.76 8.57 0.55
N VAL A 131 2.53 7.62 1.10
CA VAL A 131 2.89 7.60 2.53
C VAL A 131 3.61 8.87 2.94
N ALA A 132 4.61 9.33 2.17
CA ALA A 132 5.38 10.53 2.47
C ALA A 132 4.51 11.79 2.45
N VAL A 133 3.66 11.96 1.42
CA VAL A 133 2.73 13.09 1.31
C VAL A 133 1.73 13.06 2.47
N HIS A 134 1.20 11.89 2.81
CA HIS A 134 0.29 11.72 3.95
C HIS A 134 0.96 12.13 5.27
N HIS A 135 2.15 11.60 5.59
CA HIS A 135 2.84 11.91 6.85
C HIS A 135 3.17 13.40 6.94
N LEU A 136 3.69 13.99 5.85
CA LEU A 136 4.07 15.40 5.84
C LEU A 136 2.83 16.30 5.94
N ALA A 137 1.80 16.06 5.13
CA ALA A 137 0.60 16.90 5.14
C ALA A 137 -0.18 16.80 6.45
N LEU A 138 -0.41 15.57 6.96
CA LEU A 138 -1.17 15.38 8.19
C LEU A 138 -0.39 15.85 9.42
N ASN A 139 0.96 15.78 9.43
CA ASN A 139 1.76 16.36 10.50
C ASN A 139 1.50 17.86 10.71
N PHE A 140 1.02 18.59 9.69
CA PHE A 140 0.66 20.01 9.83
C PHE A 140 -0.85 20.26 9.92
N ILE A 141 -1.68 19.45 9.25
CA ILE A 141 -3.13 19.70 9.15
C ILE A 141 -3.93 18.94 10.21
N MET A 142 -3.55 17.69 10.51
CA MET A 142 -4.27 16.82 11.44
C MET A 142 -3.29 15.87 12.15
N PRO A 143 -2.45 16.39 13.07
CA PRO A 143 -1.29 15.65 13.54
C PRO A 143 -1.64 14.39 14.33
N TRP A 144 -2.76 14.42 15.06
CA TRP A 144 -3.27 13.28 15.83
C TRP A 144 -3.57 12.04 14.97
N ALA A 145 -3.82 12.22 13.67
CA ALA A 145 -4.07 11.11 12.76
C ALA A 145 -2.79 10.32 12.42
N VAL A 146 -1.61 10.88 12.71
CA VAL A 146 -0.30 10.25 12.49
C VAL A 146 0.38 9.94 13.83
N PHE A 147 0.41 10.89 14.76
CA PHE A 147 1.09 10.73 16.04
C PHE A 147 0.15 11.06 17.19
N PRO A 148 0.02 10.19 18.21
CA PRO A 148 -0.84 10.45 19.37
C PRO A 148 -0.49 11.76 20.08
N GLU A 149 0.80 12.08 20.18
CA GLU A 149 1.33 13.27 20.89
C GLU A 149 1.29 14.55 20.03
N GLY A 150 0.81 14.48 18.79
CA GLY A 150 0.75 15.60 17.86
C GLY A 150 1.98 15.73 16.95
N ALA A 151 2.16 16.91 16.37
CA ALA A 151 3.13 17.13 15.29
C ALA A 151 4.58 16.94 15.77
N ASP A 152 5.37 16.18 15.02
CA ASP A 152 6.78 15.89 15.32
C ASP A 152 7.56 15.73 14.00
N PHE A 153 8.09 16.85 13.50
CA PHE A 153 8.80 16.88 12.23
C PHE A 153 10.08 16.02 12.25
N ALA A 154 10.79 15.98 13.37
CA ALA A 154 12.00 15.17 13.52
C ALA A 154 11.66 13.68 13.39
N ARG A 155 10.55 13.24 13.98
CA ARG A 155 10.02 11.88 13.83
C ARG A 155 9.60 11.58 12.39
N VAL A 156 8.97 12.51 11.67
CA VAL A 156 8.66 12.33 10.24
C VAL A 156 9.95 12.10 9.44
N VAL A 157 10.98 12.91 9.65
CA VAL A 157 12.27 12.76 8.96
C VAL A 157 12.92 11.42 9.30
N PHE A 158 12.90 11.00 10.56
CA PHE A 158 13.43 9.70 10.99
C PHE A 158 12.68 8.53 10.35
N HIS A 159 11.35 8.56 10.29
CA HIS A 159 10.59 7.50 9.61
C HIS A 159 10.85 7.49 8.10
N ALA A 160 10.97 8.67 7.49
CA ALA A 160 11.26 8.80 6.06
C ALA A 160 12.60 8.15 5.69
N THR A 161 13.65 8.27 6.51
CA THR A 161 14.94 7.61 6.22
C THR A 161 14.82 6.08 6.26
N ILE A 162 14.04 5.53 7.18
CA ILE A 162 13.78 4.08 7.26
C ILE A 162 13.02 3.61 6.01
N VAL A 163 11.97 4.32 5.60
CA VAL A 163 11.19 3.99 4.40
C VAL A 163 12.06 4.06 3.14
N VAL A 164 12.94 5.07 3.02
CA VAL A 164 13.88 5.17 1.89
C VAL A 164 14.82 3.96 1.84
N ALA A 165 15.34 3.52 2.98
CA ALA A 165 16.20 2.34 3.04
C ALA A 165 15.44 1.06 2.63
N GLU A 166 14.20 0.88 3.11
CA GLU A 166 13.36 -0.26 2.74
C GLU A 166 13.04 -0.26 1.24
N VAL A 167 12.58 0.88 0.68
CA VAL A 167 12.29 1.02 -0.75
C VAL A 167 13.52 0.70 -1.58
N GLY A 168 14.71 1.16 -1.17
CA GLY A 168 15.97 0.86 -1.86
C GLY A 168 16.28 -0.64 -1.90
N ALA A 169 16.15 -1.33 -0.77
CA ALA A 169 16.38 -2.77 -0.68
C ALA A 169 15.35 -3.57 -1.50
N LEU A 170 14.07 -3.23 -1.38
CA LEU A 170 13.00 -3.89 -2.13
C LEU A 170 13.11 -3.62 -3.62
N TRP A 171 13.47 -2.41 -4.04
CA TRP A 171 13.73 -2.11 -5.45
C TRP A 171 14.81 -3.04 -5.99
N TRP A 172 15.98 -3.09 -5.36
CA TRP A 172 17.07 -3.97 -5.79
C TRP A 172 16.62 -5.44 -5.90
N MET A 173 15.83 -5.93 -4.94
CA MET A 173 15.26 -7.28 -4.98
C MET A 173 14.31 -7.47 -6.16
N THR A 174 13.39 -6.53 -6.42
CA THR A 174 12.45 -6.62 -7.55
C THR A 174 13.15 -6.58 -8.91
N ASP A 175 14.19 -5.77 -9.07
CA ASP A 175 15.00 -5.73 -10.29
C ASP A 175 15.77 -7.05 -10.50
N SER A 176 16.34 -7.59 -9.42
CA SER A 176 17.02 -8.89 -9.45
C SER A 176 16.07 -10.02 -9.84
N LEU A 177 14.85 -10.03 -9.30
CA LEU A 177 13.83 -11.03 -9.62
C LEU A 177 13.34 -10.89 -11.07
N ALA A 178 13.15 -9.66 -11.57
CA ALA A 178 12.79 -9.43 -12.97
C ALA A 178 13.85 -9.99 -13.94
N LYS A 179 15.14 -9.78 -13.63
CA LYS A 179 16.26 -10.36 -14.42
C LYS A 179 16.28 -11.89 -14.35
N ALA A 180 15.99 -12.47 -13.18
CA ALA A 180 15.93 -13.92 -13.01
C ALA A 180 14.81 -14.56 -13.85
N PHE A 181 13.63 -13.95 -13.92
CA PHE A 181 12.57 -14.39 -14.84
C PHE A 181 13.02 -14.30 -16.30
N GLY A 182 13.62 -13.18 -16.71
CA GLY A 182 14.13 -13.02 -18.08
C GLY A 182 15.17 -14.06 -18.47
N ALA A 183 16.07 -14.44 -17.54
CA ALA A 183 17.04 -15.50 -17.78
C ALA A 183 16.38 -16.89 -17.87
N SER A 184 15.36 -17.16 -17.05
CA SER A 184 14.61 -18.43 -17.09
C SER A 184 13.75 -18.58 -18.34
N ASP A 185 13.15 -17.50 -18.84
CA ASP A 185 12.33 -17.52 -20.05
C ASP A 185 13.19 -17.73 -21.33
N ALA A 186 14.50 -17.48 -21.25
CA ALA A 186 15.45 -17.64 -22.35
C ALA A 186 16.21 -18.99 -22.35
N ALA A 187 16.03 -19.82 -21.32
CA ALA A 187 16.70 -21.12 -21.15
C ALA A 187 15.88 -22.27 -21.76
#